data_AF-A0A836ETD2-F1
#
_entry.id   AF-A0A836ETD2-F1
#
_cell.length_a   1.000
_cell.length_b   1.000
_cell.length_c   1.000
_cell.angle_alpha   90.00
_cell.angle_beta   90.00
_cell.angle_gamma   90.00
#
_symmetry.space_group_name_H-M   'P 1'
#
loop_
_entity.id
_entity.type
_entity.pdbx_description
1 polymer ?
#
loop_
_entity_poly.entity_id
_entity_poly.type
_entity_poly.pdbx_seq_one_letter_code
_entity_poly.pdbx_strand_id
1 'polypeptide(L)' 'CLPRPLNSPDLNPLDYYVWSVVKRAADRRFHSYEEAQKWIDSWIASKDMSFFRRGIHVLPERWSKVVESDGKYFH' A
#
# COMPACT_ATOMS: atom_id res chain seq x y z
N CYS A 1 2.45 12.93 13.26
CA CYS A 1 1.56 11.92 12.64
C CYS A 1 0.25 12.59 12.24
N LEU A 2 -0.28 12.30 11.05
CA LEU A 2 -1.57 12.82 10.60
C LEU A 2 -2.71 12.01 11.27
N PRO A 3 -3.83 12.65 11.65
CA PRO A 3 -5.00 11.93 12.12
C PRO A 3 -5.52 11.00 11.02
N ARG A 4 -5.79 9.74 11.37
CA ARG A 4 -6.40 8.75 10.47
C ARG A 4 -7.68 8.22 11.11
N PRO A 5 -8.80 8.14 10.37
CA PRO A 5 -9.99 7.47 10.86
C PRO A 5 -9.68 6.00 11.17
N LEU A 6 -10.42 5.43 12.12
CA LEU A 6 -10.32 4.02 12.46
C LEU A 6 -10.80 3.18 11.25
N ASN A 7 -10.11 2.07 10.97
CA ASN A 7 -10.45 1.14 9.87
C ASN A 7 -10.35 1.73 8.44
N SER A 8 -9.42 2.65 8.16
CA SER A 8 -9.23 3.22 6.81
C SER A 8 -7.96 2.69 6.08
N PRO A 9 -7.94 1.42 5.61
CA PRO A 9 -6.82 0.90 4.82
C PRO A 9 -6.69 1.61 3.45
N ASP A 10 -7.79 2.14 2.94
CA ASP A 10 -7.88 3.05 1.80
C ASP A 10 -7.10 4.36 1.99
N LEU A 11 -6.77 4.73 3.22
CA LEU A 11 -5.96 5.92 3.53
C LEU A 11 -4.52 5.60 3.94
N ASN A 12 -4.14 4.32 4.03
CA ASN A 12 -2.77 3.93 4.34
C ASN A 12 -1.99 3.56 3.07
N PRO A 13 -0.97 4.34 2.66
CA PRO A 13 -0.18 4.06 1.46
C PRO A 13 0.46 2.66 1.45
N LEU A 14 0.76 2.10 2.61
CA LEU A 14 1.26 0.73 2.67
C LEU A 14 0.19 -0.28 2.25
N ASP A 15 -1.05 -0.12 2.71
CA ASP A 15 -2.12 -1.08 2.45
C ASP A 15 -2.65 -0.98 1.03
N TYR A 16 -2.99 0.22 0.57
CA TYR A 16 -3.60 0.39 -0.75
C TYR A 16 -2.62 0.32 -1.91
N TYR A 17 -1.33 0.62 -1.69
CA TYR A 17 -0.34 0.70 -2.75
C TYR A 17 0.75 -0.36 -2.62
N VAL A 18 1.51 -0.39 -1.52
CA VAL A 18 2.66 -1.32 -1.41
C VAL A 18 2.18 -2.76 -1.32
N TRP A 19 1.34 -3.09 -0.34
CA TRP A 19 0.84 -4.45 -0.14
C TRP A 19 -0.06 -4.93 -1.27
N SER A 20 -0.80 -4.03 -1.93
CA SER A 20 -1.58 -4.41 -3.10
C SER A 20 -0.69 -4.86 -4.27
N VAL A 21 0.45 -4.21 -4.49
CA VAL A 21 1.42 -4.63 -5.51
C VAL A 21 2.19 -5.86 -5.06
N VAL A 22 2.61 -5.94 -3.80
CA VAL A 22 3.31 -7.12 -3.25
C VAL A 22 2.45 -8.37 -3.41
N LYS A 23 1.17 -8.32 -3.06
CA LYS A 23 0.24 -9.46 -3.20
C LYS A 23 0.08 -9.91 -4.65
N ARG A 24 0.04 -8.96 -5.60
CA ARG A 24 -0.02 -9.28 -7.04
C ARG A 24 1.30 -9.84 -7.57
N ALA A 25 2.43 -9.38 -7.05
CA ALA A 25 3.76 -9.82 -7.47
C ALA A 25 4.16 -11.17 -6.84
N ALA A 26 3.65 -11.46 -5.65
CA ALA A 26 3.83 -12.73 -4.97
C ALA A 26 2.91 -13.80 -5.58
N ASP A 27 3.20 -14.22 -6.81
CA ASP A 27 2.52 -15.33 -7.46
C ASP A 27 3.13 -16.68 -7.05
N ARG A 28 3.33 -16.85 -5.74
CA ARG A 28 3.95 -18.06 -5.18
C ARG A 28 3.60 -18.28 -3.72
N ARG A 29 3.70 -19.53 -3.26
CA ARG A 29 3.70 -19.87 -1.84
C ARG A 29 5.14 -19.91 -1.33
N PHE A 30 5.35 -19.31 -0.16
CA PHE A 30 6.61 -19.42 0.57
C PHE A 30 6.56 -20.65 1.48
N HIS A 31 7.67 -21.37 1.57
CA HIS A 31 7.77 -22.59 2.40
C HIS A 31 8.37 -22.31 3.77
N SER A 32 8.97 -21.13 3.97
CA SER A 32 9.49 -20.68 5.25
C SER A 32 9.38 -19.16 5.41
N TYR A 33 9.51 -18.70 6.65
CA TYR A 33 9.55 -17.27 6.96
C TYR A 33 10.77 -16.58 6.35
N GLU A 34 11.95 -17.23 6.40
CA GLU A 34 13.20 -16.70 5.85
C GLU A 34 13.12 -16.54 4.33
N GLU A 35 12.44 -17.47 3.65
CA GLU A 35 12.20 -17.38 2.21
C GLU A 35 11.31 -16.17 1.86
N ALA A 36 10.23 -15.98 2.62
CA ALA A 36 9.33 -14.84 2.47
C ALA A 36 10.06 -13.52 2.74
N GLN A 37 10.84 -13.45 3.81
CA GLN A 37 11.61 -12.26 4.18
C GLN A 37 12.62 -11.89 3.08
N LYS A 38 13.45 -12.83 2.62
CA LYS A 38 14.43 -12.58 1.55
C LYS A 38 13.79 -12.11 0.25
N TRP A 39 12.62 -12.67 -0.09
CA TRP A 39 11.89 -12.25 -1.28
C TRP A 39 11.33 -10.83 -1.12
N ILE A 40 10.75 -10.50 0.04
CA ILE A 40 10.26 -9.14 0.34
C ILE A 40 11.41 -8.14 0.29
N ASP A 41 12.55 -8.44 0.92
CA ASP A 41 13.74 -7.58 0.92
C ASP A 41 14.23 -7.32 -0.51
N SER A 42 14.33 -8.37 -1.32
CA SER A 42 14.71 -8.26 -2.74
C SER A 42 13.69 -7.47 -3.55
N TRP A 43 12.39 -7.67 -3.29
CA TRP A 43 11.32 -6.95 -3.95
C TRP A 43 11.37 -5.46 -3.61
N ILE A 44 11.57 -5.10 -2.35
CA ILE A 44 11.70 -3.70 -1.91
C ILE A 44 12.94 -3.07 -2.57
N ALA A 45 14.08 -3.75 -2.54
CA ALA A 45 15.32 -3.27 -3.16
C ALA A 45 15.21 -3.08 -4.69
N SER A 46 14.31 -3.83 -5.35
CA SER A 46 14.03 -3.65 -6.79
C SER A 46 13.21 -2.41 -7.14
N LYS A 47 12.64 -1.71 -6.15
CA LYS A 47 11.79 -0.53 -6.38
C LYS A 47 12.60 0.75 -6.24
N ASP A 48 12.36 1.67 -7.14
CA ASP A 48 12.97 2.98 -7.11
C ASP A 48 12.22 3.94 -6.17
N MET A 49 12.85 5.06 -5.82
CA MET A 49 12.20 6.08 -4.98
C MET A 49 10.92 6.64 -5.63
N SER A 50 10.84 6.67 -6.97
CA SER A 50 9.65 7.16 -7.66
C SER A 50 8.43 6.27 -7.40
N PHE A 51 8.62 4.95 -7.25
CA PHE A 51 7.56 4.03 -6.87
C PHE A 51 6.92 4.42 -5.53
N PHE A 52 7.70 4.66 -4.49
CA PHE A 52 7.17 5.04 -3.17
C PHE A 52 6.57 6.45 -3.18
N ARG A 53 7.19 7.38 -3.93
CA ARG A 53 6.64 8.73 -4.11
C ARG A 53 5.26 8.69 -4.74
N ARG A 54 5.04 7.88 -5.79
CA ARG A 54 3.72 7.72 -6.43
C ARG A 54 2.65 7.30 -5.42
N GLY A 55 2.95 6.33 -4.56
CA GLY A 55 2.03 5.91 -3.50
C GLY A 55 1.58 7.08 -2.62
N ILE A 56 2.51 7.95 -2.21
CA ILE A 56 2.21 9.13 -1.39
C ILE A 56 1.43 10.20 -2.19
N HIS A 57 1.76 10.41 -3.46
CA HIS A 57 1.14 11.46 -4.30
C HIS A 57 -0.34 11.16 -4.65
N VAL A 58 -0.80 9.92 -4.51
CA VAL A 58 -2.20 9.54 -4.68
C VAL A 58 -3.05 9.87 -3.44
N LEU A 59 -2.41 10.18 -2.31
CA LEU A 59 -3.11 10.45 -1.04
C LEU A 59 -4.10 11.63 -1.11
N PRO A 60 -3.80 12.78 -1.76
CA PRO A 60 -4.76 13.86 -1.92
C PRO A 60 -6.02 13.45 -2.70
N GLU A 61 -5.87 12.69 -3.79
CA GLU A 61 -7.02 12.19 -4.56
C GLU A 61 -7.91 11.28 -3.70
N ARG A 62 -7.29 10.41 -2.89
CA ARG A 62 -8.01 9.54 -1.95
C ARG A 62 -8.73 10.33 -0.86
N TRP A 63 -8.11 11.38 -0.32
CA TRP A 63 -8.79 12.27 0.62
C TRP A 63 -9.99 12.97 0.00
N SER A 64 -9.89 13.43 -1.25
CA SER A 64 -11.05 13.98 -1.98
C SER A 64 -12.19 12.96 -2.07
N LYS A 65 -11.89 11.70 -2.43
CA LYS A 65 -12.91 10.64 -2.50
C LYS A 65 -13.58 10.34 -1.16
N VAL A 66 -12.84 10.41 -0.04
CA VAL A 66 -13.44 10.25 1.30
C VAL A 66 -14.41 11.38 1.60
N VAL A 67 -14.03 12.63 1.27
CA VAL A 67 -14.89 13.81 1.48
C VAL A 67 -16.14 13.71 0.61
N GLU A 68 -16.00 13.36 -0.67
CA GLU A 68 -17.13 13.17 -1.60
C GLU A 68 -18.05 12.02 -1.18
N SER A 69 -17.52 11.04 -0.44
CA SER A 69 -18.27 9.88 0.05
C SER A 69 -18.86 10.10 1.45
N ASP A 70 -18.84 11.32 1.99
CA ASP A 70 -19.24 11.64 3.37
C ASP A 70 -18.58 10.72 4.42
N GLY A 71 -17.30 10.40 4.22
CA GLY A 71 -16.55 9.53 5.13
C GLY A 71 -16.77 8.03 4.94
N LYS A 72 -17.55 7.61 3.94
CA LYS A 72 -17.72 6.19 3.57
C LYS A 72 -16.53 5.68 2.76
N TYR A 73 -16.40 4.35 2.68
CA TYR A 73 -15.45 3.70 1.79
C TYR A 73 -15.76 4.02 0.33
N PHE A 74 -14.70 4.14 -0.47
CA PHE A 74 -14.77 4.45 -1.90
C PHE A 74 -14.02 3.38 -2.72
N HIS A 75 -14.41 3.24 -4.00
CA HIS A 75 -13.77 2.34 -4.96
C HIS A 75 -12.86 3.09 -5.94
#